data_AF-A0AAD7A3V6-F1
#
_entry.id   AF-A0AAD7A3V6-F1
#
_cell.length_a   1.000
_cell.length_b   1.000
_cell.length_c   1.000
_cell.angle_alpha   90.00
_cell.angle_beta   90.00
_cell.angle_gamma   90.00
#
_symmetry.space_group_name_H-M   'P 1'
#
loop_
_entity.id
_entity.type
_entity.pdbx_description
1 polymer ?
#
loop_
_entity_poly.entity_id
_entity_poly.type
_entity_poly.pdbx_seq_one_letter_code
_entity_poly.pdbx_strand_id
1 'polypeptide(L)'
;LDHLLNTLLHAVLPYYSQKQRCQDLGLEGPDAEVLKRQDIVKRAATIKSEDIQAVGEGQYLVRLQVHPSQFYHVDIEAYTCNCPAYP
;
A
#
# COMPACT_ATOMS: atom_id res chain seq x y z
N LEU A 1 17.59 -21.15 9.17
CA LEU A 1 16.24 -20.81 8.66
C LEU A 1 15.16 -21.10 9.71
N ASP A 2 15.17 -22.30 10.30
CA ASP A 2 14.12 -22.75 11.24
C ASP A 2 14.02 -21.94 12.53
N HIS A 3 15.16 -21.54 13.11
CA HIS A 3 15.14 -20.66 14.28
C HIS A 3 14.50 -19.29 13.95
N LEU A 4 14.78 -18.73 12.77
CA LEU A 4 14.19 -17.46 12.33
C LEU A 4 12.68 -17.61 12.18
N LEU A 5 12.22 -18.67 11.52
CA LEU A 5 10.80 -19.00 11.38
C LEU A 5 10.12 -19.21 12.74
N ASN A 6 10.76 -19.95 13.65
CA ASN A 6 10.25 -20.19 15.00
C ASN A 6 10.11 -18.89 15.81
N THR A 7 11.12 -18.01 15.75
CA THR A 7 11.08 -16.71 16.41
C THR A 7 10.01 -15.80 15.81
N LEU A 8 9.86 -15.79 14.48
CA LEU A 8 8.81 -15.03 13.81
C LEU A 8 7.42 -15.53 14.23
N LEU A 9 7.20 -16.84 14.24
CA LEU A 9 5.92 -17.46 14.56
C LEU A 9 5.52 -17.31 16.03
N HIS A 10 6.47 -17.39 16.96
CA HIS A 10 6.15 -17.51 18.39
C HIS A 10 6.46 -16.27 19.23
N ALA A 11 7.32 -15.36 18.75
CA ALA A 11 7.59 -14.11 19.44
C ALA A 11 7.01 -12.91 18.69
N VAL A 12 7.23 -12.84 17.38
CA VAL A 12 6.92 -11.64 16.59
C VAL A 12 5.42 -11.57 16.24
N LEU A 13 4.83 -12.64 15.69
CA LEU A 13 3.41 -12.64 15.32
C LEU A 13 2.46 -12.40 16.50
N PRO A 14 2.64 -13.02 17.69
CA PRO A 14 1.78 -12.75 18.84
C PRO A 14 1.88 -11.31 19.32
N TYR A 15 3.09 -10.74 19.32
CA TYR A 15 3.32 -9.34 19.67
C TYR A 15 2.54 -8.39 18.75
N TYR A 16 2.67 -8.54 17.43
CA TYR A 16 1.94 -7.68 16.48
C TYR A 16 0.43 -7.92 16.49
N SER A 17 -0.02 -9.15 16.75
CA SER A 17 -1.45 -9.44 16.90
C SER A 17 -2.06 -8.74 18.11
N GLN A 18 -1.33 -8.75 19.24
CA GLN A 18 -1.75 -8.03 20.44
C GLN A 18 -1.70 -6.52 20.25
N LYS A 19 -0.66 -6.02 19.57
CA LYS A 19 -0.53 -4.60 19.23
C LYS A 19 -1.67 -4.12 18.34
N GLN A 20 -2.01 -4.87 17.29
CA GLN A 20 -3.15 -4.59 16.42
C GLN A 20 -4.45 -4.54 17.22
N ARG A 21 -4.67 -5.51 18.12
CA ARG A 21 -5.84 -5.52 19.00
C ARG A 21 -5.89 -4.29 19.92
N CYS A 22 -4.76 -3.83 20.46
CA CYS A 22 -4.71 -2.60 21.25
C CYS A 22 -5.08 -1.37 20.40
N GLN A 23 -4.64 -1.32 19.14
CA GLN A 23 -5.02 -0.26 18.18
C GLN A 23 -6.51 -0.30 17.84
N ASP A 24 -7.07 -1.48 17.60
CA ASP A 24 -8.50 -1.67 17.31
C ASP A 24 -9.38 -1.23 18.49
N LEU A 25 -8.89 -1.40 19.72
CA LEU A 25 -9.52 -0.95 20.95
C LEU A 25 -9.25 0.53 21.28
N GLY A 26 -8.43 1.22 20.48
CA GLY A 26 -8.04 2.63 20.69
C GLY A 26 -7.11 2.86 21.89
N LEU A 27 -6.50 1.80 22.43
CA LEU A 27 -5.55 1.86 23.55
C LEU A 27 -4.14 2.26 23.11
N GLU A 28 -3.82 2.03 21.82
CA GLU A 28 -2.60 2.49 21.17
C GLU A 28 -2.97 3.21 19.86
N GLY A 29 -2.18 4.22 19.49
CA GLY A 29 -2.34 4.92 18.22
C GLY A 29 -2.06 3.99 17.03
N PRO A 30 -2.70 4.21 15.87
CA PRO A 30 -2.50 3.37 14.69
C PRO A 30 -1.05 3.42 14.22
N ASP A 31 -0.51 2.25 13.86
CA ASP A 31 0.84 2.17 13.33
C ASP A 31 0.99 2.97 12.02
N ALA A 32 2.22 3.40 11.74
CA ALA A 32 2.51 4.18 10.52
C ALA A 32 2.06 3.45 9.24
N GLU A 33 2.15 2.12 9.21
CA GLU A 33 1.62 1.32 8.10
C GLU A 33 0.09 1.34 8.03
N VAL A 34 -0.60 1.25 9.17
CA VAL A 34 -2.07 1.30 9.23
C VAL A 34 -2.55 2.68 8.79
N LEU A 35 -1.90 3.75 9.26
CA LEU A 35 -2.16 5.13 8.83
C LEU A 35 -1.93 5.30 7.32
N LYS A 36 -0.81 4.79 6.81
CA LYS A 36 -0.48 4.88 5.38
C LYS A 36 -1.46 4.08 4.53
N ARG A 37 -1.88 2.90 4.98
CA ARG A 37 -2.94 2.11 4.33
C ARG A 37 -4.26 2.85 4.31
N GLN A 38 -4.67 3.46 5.43
CA GLN A 38 -5.90 4.26 5.50
C GLN A 38 -5.83 5.47 4.57
N ASP A 39 -4.68 6.16 4.50
CA ASP A 39 -4.46 7.28 3.57
C ASP A 39 -4.53 6.83 2.11
N ILE A 40 -3.91 5.70 1.76
CA ILE A 40 -4.01 5.10 0.41
C ILE A 40 -5.46 4.79 0.07
N VAL A 41 -6.23 4.16 0.96
CA VAL A 41 -7.64 3.84 0.70
C VAL A 41 -8.48 5.11 0.51
N LYS A 42 -8.27 6.12 1.34
CA LYS A 42 -8.96 7.42 1.21
C LYS A 42 -8.63 8.11 -0.12
N ARG A 43 -7.35 8.13 -0.52
CA ARG A 43 -6.91 8.71 -1.79
C ARG A 43 -7.34 7.89 -2.99
N ALA A 44 -7.37 6.57 -2.88
CA ALA A 44 -7.87 5.70 -3.96
C ALA A 44 -9.33 6.02 -4.28
N ALA A 45 -10.14 6.32 -3.26
CA ALA A 45 -11.53 6.74 -3.45
C ALA A 45 -11.68 8.09 -4.17
N THR A 46 -10.64 8.93 -4.21
CA THR A 46 -10.66 10.21 -4.94
C THR A 46 -10.17 10.08 -6.37
N ILE A 47 -9.54 8.96 -6.75
CA ILE A 47 -9.10 8.71 -8.13
C ILE A 47 -10.32 8.29 -8.94
N LYS A 48 -10.61 9.02 -10.01
CA LYS A 48 -11.70 8.68 -10.90
C LYS A 48 -11.22 7.74 -12.00
N SER A 49 -12.12 6.94 -12.56
CA SER A 49 -11.80 6.05 -13.68
C SER A 49 -11.27 6.80 -14.90
N GLU A 50 -11.67 8.07 -15.09
CA GLU A 50 -11.18 8.95 -16.16
C GLU A 50 -9.69 9.37 -16.00
N ASP A 51 -9.13 9.22 -14.80
CA ASP A 51 -7.72 9.47 -14.51
C ASP A 51 -6.84 8.25 -14.79
N ILE A 52 -7.43 7.11 -15.16
CA ILE A 52 -6.75 5.86 -15.47
C ILE A 52 -6.96 5.55 -16.95
N GLN A 53 -5.87 5.45 -17.70
CA GLN A 53 -5.90 5.06 -19.12
C GLN A 53 -5.17 3.74 -19.30
N ALA A 54 -5.86 2.75 -19.88
CA ALA A 54 -5.20 1.54 -20.34
C ALA A 54 -4.45 1.84 -21.66
N VAL A 55 -3.16 1.50 -21.71
CA VAL A 55 -2.29 1.74 -22.87
C VAL A 55 -1.93 0.43 -23.59
N GLY A 56 -2.02 -0.69 -22.88
CA GLY A 56 -1.80 -2.04 -23.38
C GLY A 56 -2.36 -3.08 -22.40
N GLU A 57 -2.23 -4.36 -22.75
CA GLU A 57 -2.53 -5.43 -21.78
C GLU A 57 -1.59 -5.29 -20.57
N GLY A 58 -2.17 -5.22 -19.38
CA GLY A 58 -1.41 -5.04 -18.13
C GLY A 58 -0.76 -3.67 -17.91
N GLN A 59 -0.88 -2.72 -18.85
CA GLN A 59 -0.24 -1.40 -18.77
C GLN A 59 -1.23 -0.25 -18.62
N TYR A 60 -0.98 0.60 -17.63
CA TYR A 60 -1.85 1.68 -17.24
C TYR A 60 -1.08 2.99 -17.05
N LEU A 61 -1.67 4.09 -17.49
CA LEU A 61 -1.28 5.45 -17.14
C LEU A 61 -2.25 6.00 -16.11
N VAL A 62 -1.72 6.37 -14.95
CA VAL A 62 -2.49 6.95 -13.84
C VAL A 62 -2.10 8.41 -13.68
N ARG A 63 -3.05 9.33 -13.84
CA ARG A 63 -2.81 10.77 -13.74
C ARG A 63 -2.51 11.18 -12.30
N LEU A 64 -1.52 12.05 -12.12
CA LEU A 64 -1.23 12.63 -10.80
C LEU A 64 -2.32 13.64 -10.42
N GLN A 65 -2.91 13.45 -9.23
CA GLN A 65 -3.91 14.40 -8.72
C GLN A 65 -3.33 15.79 -8.41
N VAL A 66 -2.04 15.86 -8.07
CA VAL A 66 -1.35 17.13 -7.73
C VAL A 66 -0.85 17.84 -8.99
N HIS A 67 -0.54 17.09 -10.05
CA HIS A 67 0.03 17.61 -11.30
C HIS A 67 -0.68 16.95 -12.50
N PRO A 68 -1.78 17.54 -13.01
CA PRO A 68 -2.61 16.89 -14.03
C PRO A 68 -1.91 16.65 -15.37
N SER A 69 -0.75 17.29 -15.60
CA SER A 69 0.10 17.08 -16.79
C SER A 69 1.05 15.88 -16.67
N GLN A 70 1.14 15.24 -15.50
CA GLN A 70 2.01 14.10 -15.25
C GLN A 70 1.21 12.82 -15.07
N PHE A 71 1.79 11.71 -15.52
CA PHE A 71 1.21 10.38 -15.43
C PHE A 71 2.24 9.40 -14.89
N TYR A 72 1.79 8.50 -14.01
CA TYR A 72 2.54 7.32 -13.64
C TYR A 72 2.24 6.19 -14.60
N HIS A 73 3.29 5.52 -15.07
CA HIS A 73 3.21 4.30 -15.84
C HIS A 73 3.27 3.12 -14.87
N VAL A 74 2.24 2.29 -14.91
CA VAL A 74 2.10 1.09 -14.11
C VAL A 74 2.03 -0.09 -15.06
N ASP A 75 2.95 -1.02 -14.92
CA ASP A 75 2.94 -2.30 -15.62
C ASP A 75 2.70 -3.41 -14.59
N ILE A 76 1.53 -4.03 -14.65
CA ILE A 76 1.10 -5.06 -13.70
C ILE A 76 1.79 -6.40 -14.03
N GLU A 77 2.11 -6.68 -15.28
CA GLU A 77 2.78 -7.93 -15.67
C GLU A 77 4.25 -7.92 -15.30
N ALA A 78 4.93 -6.79 -15.55
CA ALA A 78 6.33 -6.61 -15.19
C ALA A 78 6.51 -6.28 -13.70
N TYR A 79 5.43 -6.05 -12.94
CA TYR A 79 5.47 -5.53 -11.56
C TYR A 79 6.35 -4.28 -11.45
N THR A 80 6.10 -3.27 -12.30
CA THR A 80 6.87 -2.02 -12.27
C THR A 80 5.94 -0.80 -12.20
N CYS A 81 6.41 0.25 -11.52
CA CYS A 81 5.80 1.56 -11.56
C CYS A 81 6.89 2.63 -11.57
N ASN A 82 6.72 3.67 -12.38
CA ASN A 82 7.60 4.84 -12.33
C ASN A 82 7.24 5.82 -11.18
N CYS A 83 6.37 5.40 -10.27
CA CYS A 83 5.96 6.21 -9.14
C CYS A 83 7.03 6.19 -8.04
N PRO A 84 7.37 7.35 -7.41
CA PRO A 84 8.47 7.46 -6.45
C PRO A 84 8.37 6.56 -5.22
N ALA A 85 7.17 6.05 -4.94
CA ALA A 85 6.88 5.19 -3.80
C ALA A 85 7.05 3.70 -4.12
N TYR A 86 7.27 3.33 -5.39
CA TYR A 86 7.44 1.95 -5.83
C TYR A 86 8.93 1.62 -5.97
N PRO A 87 9.41 0.54 -5.33
CA PRO A 87 10.82 0.11 -5.40
C PRO A 87 11.19 -0.55 -6.73
#